data_AF-A0A2M7IP74-F1
#
_entry.id   AF-A0A2M7IP74-F1
#
_cell.length_a   1.000
_cell.length_b   1.000
_cell.length_c   1.000
_cell.angle_alpha   90.00
_cell.angle_beta   90.00
_cell.angle_gamma   90.00
#
_symmetry.space_group_name_H-M   'P 1'
#
loop_
_entity.id
_entity.type
_entity.pdbx_description
1 polymer ?
#
loop_
_entity_poly.entity_id
_entity_poly.type
_entity_poly.pdbx_seq_one_letter_code
_entity_poly.pdbx_strand_id
1 'polypeptide(L)'
;LRPNIPKNDFSSDAVLVYSDLGDRTTRIKTVLEAKPDATIKDLSEIITDVSAKTIQRDLNELIASGEVIRHGERRWSKYSISK
;
A
#
# COMPACT_ATOMS: atom_id res chain seq x y z
N LEU A 1 0.93 3.28 -19.54
CA LEU A 1 0.41 4.54 -18.95
C LEU A 1 -0.09 4.18 -17.55
N ARG A 2 0.45 4.78 -16.48
CA ARG A 2 -0.10 4.55 -15.14
C ARG A 2 -1.39 5.36 -14.99
N PRO A 3 -2.49 4.77 -14.50
CA PRO A 3 -3.73 5.50 -14.29
C PRO A 3 -3.53 6.59 -13.22
N ASN A 4 -3.99 7.81 -13.50
CA ASN A 4 -3.99 8.91 -12.54
C ASN A 4 -5.23 8.77 -11.66
N ILE A 5 -5.05 8.26 -10.43
CA ILE A 5 -6.15 7.99 -9.50
C ILE A 5 -6.25 9.15 -8.51
N PRO A 6 -7.41 9.82 -8.39
CA PRO A 6 -7.60 10.90 -7.44
C PRO A 6 -7.53 10.38 -5.99
N LYS A 7 -6.93 11.18 -5.10
CA LYS A 7 -6.52 10.78 -3.73
C LYS A 7 -7.64 10.36 -2.75
N ASN A 8 -8.89 10.14 -3.19
CA ASN A 8 -9.99 9.85 -2.26
C ASN A 8 -11.18 9.09 -2.87
N ASP A 9 -11.02 8.45 -4.04
CA ASP A 9 -12.11 7.73 -4.70
C ASP A 9 -11.91 6.21 -4.58
N PHE A 10 -12.64 5.60 -3.64
CA PHE A 10 -12.64 4.16 -3.37
C PHE A 10 -13.77 3.43 -4.12
N SER A 11 -14.26 4.00 -5.23
CA SER A 11 -15.29 3.37 -6.07
C SER A 11 -14.81 2.02 -6.62
N SER A 12 -15.74 1.06 -6.79
CA SER A 12 -15.46 -0.31 -7.25
C SER A 12 -14.71 -0.38 -8.59
N ASP A 13 -14.81 0.64 -9.45
CA ASP A 13 -14.04 0.74 -10.69
C ASP A 13 -12.56 1.05 -10.46
N ALA A 14 -12.22 1.85 -9.44
CA ALA A 14 -10.83 2.08 -9.07
C ALA A 14 -10.18 0.79 -8.56
N VAL A 15 -10.93 -0.05 -7.82
CA VAL A 15 -10.49 -1.36 -7.32
C VAL A 15 -10.11 -2.31 -8.48
N LEU A 16 -10.88 -2.30 -9.57
CA LEU A 16 -10.55 -3.07 -10.79
C LEU A 16 -9.29 -2.53 -11.48
N VAL A 17 -9.09 -1.21 -11.51
CA VAL A 17 -7.85 -0.61 -12.05
C VAL A 17 -6.63 -0.93 -11.19
N TYR A 18 -6.78 -1.02 -9.86
CA TYR A 18 -5.72 -1.53 -8.99
C TYR A 18 -5.41 -2.99 -9.33
N SER A 19 -6.43 -3.81 -9.60
CA SER A 19 -6.30 -5.25 -9.90
C SER A 19 -5.46 -5.58 -11.15
N ASP A 20 -5.28 -4.62 -12.07
CA ASP A 20 -4.54 -4.79 -13.34
C ASP A 20 -3.11 -4.21 -13.30
N LEU A 21 -2.75 -3.46 -12.24
CA LEU A 21 -1.35 -3.17 -11.95
C LEU A 21 -0.69 -4.50 -11.56
N GLY A 22 0.16 -5.00 -12.47
CA GLY A 22 0.71 -6.37 -12.47
C GLY A 22 1.40 -6.85 -11.19
N ASP A 23 1.73 -5.93 -10.27
CA ASP A 23 2.39 -6.25 -9.00
C ASP A 23 1.68 -5.62 -7.80
N ARG A 24 1.35 -6.45 -6.80
CA ARG A 24 0.72 -6.02 -5.53
C ARG A 24 1.56 -4.97 -4.79
N THR A 25 2.88 -5.08 -4.87
CA THR A 25 3.84 -4.12 -4.30
C THR A 25 3.68 -2.74 -4.92
N THR A 26 3.33 -2.63 -6.20
CA THR A 26 3.02 -1.34 -6.83
C THR A 26 1.77 -0.71 -6.23
N ARG A 27 0.71 -1.50 -5.96
CA ARG A 27 -0.51 -0.99 -5.31
C ARG A 27 -0.23 -0.48 -3.91
N ILE A 28 0.53 -1.24 -3.12
CA ILE A 28 0.95 -0.83 -1.78
C ILE A 28 1.67 0.51 -1.85
N LYS A 29 2.61 0.69 -2.79
CA LYS A 29 3.28 1.98 -3.00
C LYS A 29 2.29 3.08 -3.36
N THR A 30 1.39 2.89 -4.33
CA THR A 30 0.41 3.92 -4.71
C THR A 30 -0.47 4.35 -3.53
N VAL A 31 -0.86 3.40 -2.66
CA VAL A 31 -1.59 3.72 -1.43
C VAL A 31 -0.74 4.55 -0.47
N LEU A 32 0.54 4.21 -0.30
CA LEU A 32 1.47 4.97 0.53
C LEU A 32 1.79 6.36 -0.05
N GLU A 33 1.80 6.54 -1.38
CA GLU A 33 1.91 7.86 -2.04
C GLU A 33 0.69 8.73 -1.78
N ALA A 34 -0.50 8.13 -1.80
CA ALA A 34 -1.75 8.82 -1.48
C ALA A 34 -1.85 9.17 0.01
N LYS A 35 -1.44 8.24 0.88
CA LYS A 35 -1.50 8.33 2.34
C LYS A 35 -0.13 7.99 2.96
N PRO A 36 0.75 8.98 3.18
CA PRO A 36 2.13 8.76 3.65
C PRO A 36 2.28 8.28 5.11
N ASP A 37 1.18 7.90 5.77
CA ASP A 37 1.13 7.41 7.16
C ASP A 37 0.20 6.20 7.29
N ALA A 38 0.03 5.43 6.21
CA ALA A 38 -0.87 4.30 6.22
C ALA A 38 -0.38 3.21 7.17
N THR A 39 -1.32 2.62 7.92
CA THR A 39 -1.07 1.44 8.74
C THR A 39 -1.39 0.17 7.95
N ILE A 40 -0.94 -1.00 8.45
CA ILE A 40 -1.35 -2.29 7.88
C ILE A 40 -2.88 -2.42 7.83
N LYS A 41 -3.59 -1.84 8.80
CA LYS A 41 -5.05 -1.86 8.83
C LYS A 41 -5.64 -1.07 7.67
N ASP A 42 -5.17 0.16 7.46
CA ASP A 42 -5.59 0.99 6.32
C ASP A 42 -5.32 0.28 4.99
N LEU A 43 -4.13 -0.33 4.86
CA LEU A 43 -3.77 -1.09 3.68
C LEU A 43 -4.69 -2.29 3.48
N SER A 44 -5.06 -3.01 4.53
CA SER A 44 -5.99 -4.16 4.43
C SER A 44 -7.44 -3.76 4.15
N GLU A 45 -7.84 -2.53 4.45
CA GLU A 45 -9.15 -2.01 4.09
C GLU A 45 -9.23 -1.62 2.61
N ILE A 46 -8.10 -1.23 2.01
CA ILE A 46 -8.00 -0.84 0.60
C ILE A 46 -7.67 -2.05 -0.29
N ILE A 47 -6.74 -2.87 0.16
CA ILE A 47 -6.21 -4.06 -0.51
C ILE A 47 -6.86 -5.28 0.14
N THR A 48 -8.09 -5.57 -0.28
CA THR A 48 -8.91 -6.69 0.26
C THR A 48 -8.65 -8.02 -0.44
N ASP A 49 -7.80 -8.05 -1.47
CA ASP A 49 -7.42 -9.25 -2.21
C ASP A 49 -6.49 -10.18 -1.41
N VAL A 50 -5.80 -9.67 -0.40
CA VAL A 50 -4.86 -10.42 0.44
C VAL A 50 -5.06 -10.16 1.93
N SER A 51 -4.58 -11.10 2.74
CA SER A 51 -4.58 -10.95 4.19
C SER A 51 -3.59 -9.88 4.66
N ALA A 52 -3.86 -9.27 5.82
CA ALA A 52 -2.93 -8.34 6.48
C ALA A 52 -1.52 -8.94 6.68
N LYS A 53 -1.40 -10.27 6.85
CA LYS A 53 -0.11 -10.97 6.97
C LYS A 53 0.68 -10.96 5.66
N THR A 54 -0.02 -11.03 4.52
CA THR A 54 0.59 -10.93 3.19
C THR A 54 1.09 -9.50 2.96
N ILE A 55 0.26 -8.50 3.26
CA ILE A 55 0.65 -7.07 3.19
C ILE A 55 1.87 -6.82 4.08
N GLN A 56 1.88 -7.37 5.29
CA GLN A 56 3.02 -7.24 6.20
C GLN A 56 4.31 -7.84 5.60
N ARG A 57 4.21 -8.98 4.90
CA ARG A 57 5.37 -9.59 4.22
C ARG A 57 5.88 -8.70 3.09
N ASP A 58 4.99 -8.21 2.25
CA ASP A 58 5.36 -7.34 1.13
C ASP A 58 5.96 -6.02 1.62
N LEU A 59 5.40 -5.43 2.68
CA LEU A 59 5.98 -4.24 3.32
C LEU A 59 7.40 -4.52 3.86
N ASN A 60 7.65 -5.68 4.45
CA ASN A 60 8.99 -6.06 4.89
C ASN A 60 9.95 -6.23 3.70
N GLU A 61 9.50 -6.81 2.60
CA GLU A 61 10.29 -6.90 1.35
C GLU A 61 10.62 -5.50 0.80
N LEU A 62 9.65 -4.57 0.83
CA LEU A 62 9.83 -3.18 0.42
C LEU A 62 10.75 -2.37 1.36
N ILE A 63 10.75 -2.70 2.66
CA ILE A 63 11.70 -2.13 3.62
C ILE A 63 13.09 -2.69 3.37
N ALA A 64 13.20 -3.99 3.09
CA ALA A 64 14.47 -4.63 2.77
C ALA A 64 15.08 -4.10 1.45
N SER A 65 14.24 -3.77 0.47
CA SER A 65 14.67 -3.11 -0.77
C SER A 65 14.96 -1.61 -0.60
N GLY A 66 14.63 -1.03 0.56
CA GLY A 66 14.86 0.39 0.86
C GLY A 66 13.84 1.34 0.24
N GLU A 67 12.72 0.83 -0.28
CA GLU A 67 11.68 1.64 -0.94
C GLU A 67 10.59 2.13 0.03
N VAL A 68 10.41 1.46 1.17
CA VAL A 68 9.46 1.85 2.23
C VAL A 68 10.19 1.98 3.55
N ILE A 69 9.80 2.97 4.34
CA ILE A 69 10.30 3.20 5.69
C ILE A 69 9.17 2.92 6.67
N ARG A 70 9.48 2.15 7.71
CA ARG A 70 8.57 1.90 8.83
C ARG A 70 8.84 2.89 9.94
N HIS A 71 7.83 3.67 10.29
CA HIS A 71 7.82 4.59 11.42
C HIS A 71 6.96 4.02 12.55
N GLY A 72 7.59 3.44 13.58
CA GLY A 72 6.90 3.03 14.81
C GLY A 72 7.33 1.69 15.41
N GLU A 73 7.06 1.51 16.70
CA GLU A 73 7.71 0.50 17.54
C GLU A 73 7.00 -0.87 17.65
N ARG A 74 5.76 -1.06 17.18
CA ARG A 74 5.09 -2.39 17.19
C ARG A 74 3.81 -2.43 16.31
N ARG A 75 2.62 -2.25 16.89
CA ARG A 75 1.32 -2.57 16.27
C ARG A 75 0.68 -1.42 15.50
N TRP A 76 1.13 -0.20 15.75
CA TRP A 76 0.73 1.01 15.02
C TRP A 76 1.90 1.58 14.23
N SER A 77 2.77 0.70 13.75
CA SER A 77 3.79 1.11 12.79
C SER A 77 3.10 1.70 11.57
N LYS A 78 3.47 2.94 11.28
CA LYS A 78 3.11 3.65 10.06
C LYS A 78 4.16 3.35 9.01
N TYR A 79 3.74 3.36 7.77
CA TYR A 79 4.62 3.11 6.64
C TYR A 79 4.56 4.33 5.72
N SER A 80 5.72 4.68 5.19
CA SER A 80 5.90 5.83 4.30
C SER A 80 6.88 5.43 3.20
N ILE A 81 6.79 6.04 2.02
CA ILE A 81 7.75 5.75 0.95
C ILE A 81 9.10 6.40 1.28
N SER A 82 10.17 5.61 1.12
CA SER A 82 11.55 6.08 1.14
C SER A 82 11.76 6.86 -0.16
N LYS A 83 11.92 8.18 -0.04
CA LYS A 83 11.99 9.08 -1.19
C LYS A 83 13.35 9.03 -1.88
#